data_AF-A0A9D5RYM4-F1
#
_entry.id   AF-A0A9D5RYM4-F1
#
_cell.length_a   1.000
_cell.length_b   1.000
_cell.length_c   1.000
_cell.angle_alpha   90.00
_cell.angle_beta   90.00
_cell.angle_gamma   90.00
#
_symmetry.space_group_name_H-M   'P 1'
#
loop_
_entity.id
_entity.type
_entity.pdbx_description
1 polymer ?
#
loop_
_entity_poly.entity_id
_entity_poly.type
_entity_poly.pdbx_seq_one_letter_code
_entity_poly.pdbx_strand_id
1 'polypeptide(L)'
;MQKFRDLKDLYNTVLPALKAREQELHREKFMMISKDSVWNYLLEQKWIMEDDLDLASIIDDIMNADGYKISKYIDKNRIGGTDYE
;
A
#
# COMPACT_ATOMS: atom_id res chain seq x y z
N MET A 1 2.45 23.70 4.61
CA MET A 1 1.72 22.42 4.45
C MET A 1 1.60 22.10 2.98
N GLN A 2 2.42 21.18 2.50
CA GLN A 2 2.38 20.72 1.12
C GLN A 2 1.22 19.73 1.02
N LYS A 3 0.00 20.23 0.76
CA LYS A 3 -1.09 19.36 0.30
C LYS A 3 -0.58 18.67 -0.96
N PHE A 4 -0.39 17.35 -0.93
CA PHE A 4 -0.03 16.60 -2.14
C PHE A 4 -1.10 16.91 -3.19
N ARG A 5 -0.72 17.69 -4.21
CA ARG A 5 -1.66 18.31 -5.16
C ARG A 5 -2.33 17.30 -6.09
N ASP A 6 -1.90 16.04 -6.08
CA ASP A 6 -2.53 14.95 -6.80
C ASP A 6 -2.00 13.64 -6.20
N LEU A 7 -2.88 12.67 -5.91
CA LEU A 7 -2.46 11.32 -5.50
C LEU A 7 -1.55 10.66 -6.54
N LYS A 8 -1.70 11.04 -7.81
CA LYS A 8 -0.83 10.60 -8.91
C LYS A 8 0.61 11.08 -8.74
N ASP A 9 0.80 12.34 -8.36
CA ASP A 9 2.14 12.91 -8.17
C ASP A 9 2.82 12.28 -6.95
N LEU A 10 2.06 12.06 -5.87
CA LEU A 10 2.55 11.33 -4.70
C LEU A 10 2.94 9.90 -5.08
N TYR A 11 2.05 9.15 -5.74
CA TYR A 11 2.33 7.79 -6.20
C TYR A 11 3.61 7.72 -7.05
N ASN A 12 3.78 8.65 -7.99
CA ASN A 12 4.99 8.73 -8.82
C ASN A 12 6.24 9.02 -7.98
N THR A 13 6.13 9.88 -6.96
CA THR A 13 7.22 10.24 -6.05
C THR A 13 7.69 9.03 -5.24
N VAL A 14 6.75 8.22 -4.74
CA VAL A 14 7.07 7.05 -3.89
C VAL A 14 7.18 5.73 -4.67
N LEU A 15 6.99 5.76 -5.99
CA LEU A 15 7.10 4.59 -6.86
C LEU A 15 8.41 3.80 -6.66
N PRO A 16 9.58 4.43 -6.45
CA PRO A 16 10.80 3.68 -6.14
C PRO A 16 10.68 2.86 -4.85
N ALA A 17 10.10 3.42 -3.78
CA ALA A 17 9.90 2.71 -2.52
C ALA A 17 8.88 1.58 -2.67
N LEU A 18 7.77 1.82 -3.39
CA LEU A 18 6.76 0.79 -3.65
C LEU A 18 7.35 -0.40 -4.42
N LYS A 19 8.18 -0.15 -5.43
CA LYS A 19 8.88 -1.21 -6.20
C LYS A 19 9.89 -1.96 -5.32
N ALA A 20 10.63 -1.26 -4.46
CA ALA A 20 11.56 -1.89 -3.55
C ALA A 20 10.82 -2.85 -2.60
N ARG A 21 9.72 -2.39 -1.99
CA ARG A 21 8.92 -3.23 -1.09
C ARG A 21 8.28 -4.42 -1.80
N GLU A 22 7.74 -4.23 -3.00
CA GLU A 22 7.22 -5.34 -3.83
C GLU A 22 8.28 -6.44 -4.01
N GLN A 23 9.51 -6.07 -4.38
CA GLN A 23 10.60 -7.02 -4.56
C GLN A 23 11.00 -7.73 -3.27
N GLU A 24 11.01 -7.03 -2.13
CA GLU A 24 11.27 -7.63 -0.82
C GLU A 24 10.19 -8.63 -0.43
N LEU A 25 8.91 -8.24 -0.58
CA LEU A 25 7.77 -9.12 -0.32
C LEU A 25 7.80 -10.38 -1.19
N HIS A 26 8.22 -10.27 -2.45
CA HIS A 26 8.42 -11.43 -3.31
C HIS A 26 9.54 -12.35 -2.80
N ARG A 27 10.64 -11.80 -2.29
CA ARG A 27 11.71 -12.58 -1.63
C ARG A 27 11.21 -13.26 -0.35
N GLU A 28 10.28 -12.62 0.36
CA GLU A 28 9.55 -13.16 1.51
C GLU A 28 8.45 -14.17 1.12
N LYS A 29 8.32 -14.51 -0.18
CA LYS A 29 7.36 -15.47 -0.78
C LYS A 29 5.93 -14.95 -0.95
N PHE A 30 5.68 -13.65 -0.80
CA PHE A 30 4.39 -13.02 -1.07
C PHE A 30 4.22 -12.62 -2.55
N MET A 31 4.35 -13.59 -3.46
CA MET A 31 4.43 -13.35 -4.92
C MET A 31 3.20 -12.67 -5.53
N MET A 32 2.05 -12.73 -4.84
CA MET A 32 0.78 -12.15 -5.31
C MET A 32 0.61 -10.66 -4.97
N ILE A 33 1.47 -10.11 -4.12
CA ILE A 33 1.40 -8.71 -3.70
C ILE A 33 2.12 -7.87 -4.75
N SER A 34 1.41 -6.89 -5.34
CA SER A 34 2.02 -5.90 -6.21
C SER A 34 2.26 -4.58 -5.47
N LYS A 35 3.08 -3.72 -6.07
CA LYS A 35 3.21 -2.31 -5.64
C LYS A 35 1.86 -1.60 -5.46
N ASP A 36 0.88 -1.94 -6.31
CA ASP A 36 -0.46 -1.35 -6.28
C ASP A 36 -1.29 -1.91 -5.12
N SER A 37 -1.11 -3.19 -4.77
CA SER A 37 -1.69 -3.77 -3.56
C SER A 37 -1.16 -3.11 -2.29
N VAL A 38 0.16 -2.84 -2.22
CA VAL A 38 0.78 -2.13 -1.09
C VAL A 38 0.20 -0.72 -0.97
N TRP A 39 0.16 0.02 -2.09
CA TRP A 39 -0.38 1.37 -2.13
C TRP A 39 -1.85 1.42 -1.68
N ASN A 40 -2.71 0.59 -2.26
CA ASN A 40 -4.14 0.60 -1.94
C ASN A 40 -4.40 0.18 -0.48
N TYR A 41 -3.65 -0.80 0.03
CA TYR A 41 -3.72 -1.20 1.43
C TYR A 41 -3.41 -0.02 2.37
N LEU A 42 -2.30 0.69 2.15
CA LEU A 42 -1.90 1.82 3.00
C LEU A 42 -2.87 3.00 2.87
N LEU A 43 -3.33 3.28 1.66
CA LEU A 43 -4.29 4.34 1.39
C LEU A 43 -5.60 4.12 2.17
N GLU A 44 -6.15 2.91 2.12
CA GLU A 44 -7.44 2.59 2.77
C GLU A 44 -7.32 2.32 4.27
N GLN A 45 -6.22 1.72 4.73
CA GLN A 45 -6.10 1.28 6.12
C GLN A 45 -5.40 2.31 7.02
N LYS A 46 -4.65 3.25 6.45
CA LYS A 46 -3.86 4.20 7.24
C LYS A 46 -4.07 5.64 6.77
N TRP A 47 -3.76 5.94 5.52
CA TRP A 47 -3.62 7.33 5.09
C TRP A 47 -4.93 8.10 4.93
N ILE A 48 -6.05 7.42 4.66
CA ILE A 48 -7.37 8.07 4.63
C ILE A 48 -7.79 8.64 6.00
N MET A 49 -7.21 8.15 7.09
CA MET A 49 -7.53 8.58 8.46
C MET A 49 -6.52 9.59 9.03
N GLU A 50 -5.47 9.95 8.28
CA GLU A 50 -4.40 10.82 8.77
C GLU A 50 -4.39 12.17 8.03
N ASP A 51 -4.43 13.26 8.81
CA ASP A 51 -4.57 14.62 8.27
C ASP A 51 -3.25 15.28 7.84
N ASP A 52 -2.09 14.78 8.30
CA ASP A 52 -0.79 15.45 8.10
C ASP A 52 0.36 14.44 7.89
N LEU A 53 0.22 13.61 6.86
CA LEU A 53 1.27 12.70 6.42
C LEU A 53 2.39 13.46 5.69
N ASP A 54 3.61 13.38 6.21
CA ASP A 54 4.78 13.81 5.45
C ASP A 54 5.32 12.68 4.56
N LEU A 55 6.14 13.06 3.56
CA LEU A 55 6.69 12.10 2.60
C LEU A 55 7.58 11.05 3.27
N ALA A 56 8.29 11.40 4.35
CA ALA A 56 9.18 10.48 5.04
C ALA A 56 8.37 9.37 5.74
N SER A 57 7.26 9.75 6.38
CA SER A 57 6.31 8.84 7.04
C SER A 57 5.65 7.92 6.02
N ILE A 58 5.25 8.45 4.86
CA ILE A 58 4.71 7.64 3.75
C ILE A 58 5.73 6.61 3.26
N ILE A 59 6.99 7.01 3.09
CA ILE A 59 8.05 6.10 2.66
C ILE A 59 8.31 5.03 3.73
N ASP A 60 8.36 5.42 5.01
CA ASP A 60 8.54 4.48 6.12
C ASP A 60 7.40 3.45 6.16
N ASP A 61 6.15 3.90 6.00
CA ASP A 61 4.98 3.03 5.93
C ASP A 61 5.05 2.02 4.79
N ILE A 62 5.53 2.46 3.62
CA ILE A 62 5.73 1.57 2.47
C ILE A 62 6.78 0.53 2.77
N MET A 63 7.94 0.94 3.28
CA MET A 63 9.06 0.03 3.56
C MET A 63 8.75 -0.97 4.68
N ASN A 64 7.87 -0.60 5.61
CA ASN A 64 7.48 -1.45 6.74
C ASN A 64 6.13 -2.15 6.55
N ALA A 65 5.54 -2.11 5.35
CA ALA A 65 4.25 -2.72 5.08
C ALA A 65 4.32 -4.26 5.23
N ASP A 66 3.44 -4.81 6.09
CA ASP A 66 3.40 -6.23 6.44
C ASP A 66 2.72 -7.08 5.34
N GLY A 67 3.46 -8.03 4.77
CA GLY A 67 2.98 -8.91 3.70
C GLY A 67 1.76 -9.75 4.08
N TYR A 68 1.64 -10.22 5.32
CA TYR A 68 0.48 -10.98 5.78
C TYR A 68 -0.78 -10.10 5.83
N LYS A 69 -0.65 -8.87 6.34
CA LYS A 69 -1.79 -7.93 6.39
C LYS A 69 -2.26 -7.55 5.00
N ILE A 70 -1.33 -7.29 4.09
CA ILE A 70 -1.63 -6.96 2.70
C ILE A 70 -2.27 -8.15 1.99
N SER A 71 -1.77 -9.38 2.18
CA SER A 71 -2.39 -10.59 1.62
C SER A 71 -3.83 -10.76 2.11
N LYS A 72 -4.08 -10.57 3.42
CA LYS A 72 -5.42 -10.63 3.98
C LYS A 72 -6.35 -9.55 3.42
N TYR A 73 -5.83 -8.34 3.20
CA TYR A 73 -6.55 -7.26 2.54
C TYR A 73 -6.93 -7.62 1.10
N ILE A 74 -6.00 -8.19 0.32
CA ILE A 74 -6.26 -8.68 -1.04
C ILE A 74 -7.35 -9.76 -1.02
N ASP A 75 -7.24 -10.74 -0.13
CA ASP A 75 -8.21 -11.83 -0.04
C ASP A 75 -9.60 -11.30 0.34
N LYS A 76 -9.72 -10.40 1.32
CA LYS A 76 -11.00 -9.76 1.67
C LYS A 76 -11.64 -9.07 0.46
N ASN A 77 -10.85 -8.34 -0.32
CA ASN A 77 -11.35 -7.62 -1.51
C ASN A 77 -11.61 -8.54 -2.72
N ARG A 78 -11.07 -9.77 -2.72
CA ARG A 78 -11.44 -10.81 -3.68
C ARG A 78 -12.76 -11.49 -3.32
N ILE A 79 -13.00 -11.69 -2.02
CA ILE A 79 -14.20 -12.38 -1.51
C ILE A 79 -15.43 -11.44 -1.51
N GLY A 80 -15.23 -10.12 -1.53
CA GLY A 80 -16.31 -9.14 -1.76
C GLY A 80 -17.00 -9.21 -3.14
N GLY A 81 -16.64 -10.18 -3.99
CA GLY A 81 -17.37 -10.56 -5.21
C GLY A 81 -18.21 -11.83 -5.09
N THR A 82 -18.20 -12.52 -3.94
CA THR A 82 -19.06 -13.67 -3.65
C THR A 82 -19.47 -13.61 -2.18
N ASP A 83 -20.45 -12.76 -1.89
CA ASP A 83 -21.29 -12.96 -0.72
C ASP A 83 -21.96 -14.33 -0.90
N TYR A 84 -21.55 -15.30 -0.06
CA TYR A 84 -22.34 -16.48 0.21
C TYR A 84 -23.31 -16.13 1.34
N GLU A 85 -24.61 -16.21 1.04
CA GLU A 85 -25.68 -16.47 2.02
C GLU A 85 -25.44 -17.77 2.78
#